data_AF-T0XRY7-F1
#
_entry.id   AF-T0XRY7-F1
#
_cell.length_a   1.000
_cell.length_b   1.000
_cell.length_c   1.000
_cell.angle_alpha   90.00
_cell.angle_beta   90.00
_cell.angle_gamma   90.00
#
_symmetry.space_group_name_H-M   'P 1'
#
loop_
_entity.id
_entity.type
_entity.pdbx_description
1 polymer ?
#
loop_
_entity_poly.entity_id
_entity_poly.type
_entity_poly.pdbx_seq_one_letter_code
_entity_poly.pdbx_strand_id
1 'polypeptide(L)' 'MSLEDAIVQMELLDKDFFLYLDPVSQTMRLLYRRRDGSLGQIEPV' A
#
# COMPACT_ATOMS: atom_id res chain seq x y z
N MET A 1 -7.05 -6.96 1.74
CA MET A 1 -7.75 -5.66 1.79
C MET A 1 -7.71 -5.02 0.41
N SER A 2 -8.67 -4.17 0.04
CA SER A 2 -8.57 -3.45 -1.23
C SER A 2 -7.42 -2.43 -1.20
N LEU A 3 -6.98 -1.95 -2.37
CA LEU A 3 -6.00 -0.87 -2.44
C LEU A 3 -6.48 0.39 -1.70
N GLU A 4 -7.75 0.74 -1.84
CA GLU A 4 -8.36 1.91 -1.22
C GLU A 4 -8.31 1.81 0.31
N ASP A 5 -8.65 0.64 0.87
CA ASP A 5 -8.53 0.39 2.30
C ASP A 5 -7.09 0.52 2.79
N ALA A 6 -6.13 0.00 2.00
CA ALA A 6 -4.71 0.08 2.34
C ALA A 6 -4.21 1.53 2.37
N ILE A 7 -4.69 2.38 1.46
CA ILE A 7 -4.36 3.81 1.43
C ILE A 7 -4.90 4.49 2.69
N VAL A 8 -6.18 4.29 3.02
CA VAL A 8 -6.80 4.88 4.21
C VAL A 8 -6.06 4.45 5.48
N GLN A 9 -5.72 3.17 5.61
CA GLN A 9 -4.97 2.69 6.77
C GLN A 9 -3.55 3.26 6.84
N MET A 10 -2.87 3.39 5.70
CA MET A 10 -1.54 4.00 5.64
C MET A 10 -1.56 5.46 6.10
N GLU A 11 -2.58 6.23 5.67
CA GLU A 11 -2.78 7.62 6.08
C GLU A 11 -3.12 7.74 7.57
N LEU A 12 -4.02 6.89 8.09
CA LEU A 12 -4.39 6.90 9.51
C LEU A 12 -3.23 6.58 10.44
N LEU A 13 -2.28 5.75 9.99
CA LEU A 13 -1.09 5.38 10.75
C LEU A 13 0.09 6.35 10.55
N ASP A 14 -0.07 7.36 9.70
CA ASP A 14 0.96 8.30 9.24
C ASP A 14 2.25 7.57 8.85
N LYS A 15 2.13 6.62 7.92
CA LYS A 15 3.24 5.83 7.40
C LYS A 15 3.51 6.16 5.94
N ASP A 16 4.80 6.16 5.58
CA ASP A 16 5.21 6.29 4.18
C ASP A 16 5.26 4.95 3.44
N PHE A 17 5.24 3.83 4.17
CA PHE A 17 5.28 2.48 3.63
C PHE A 17 4.26 1.61 4.35
N PHE A 18 3.50 0.82 3.59
CA PHE A 18 2.47 -0.06 4.13
C PHE A 18 2.39 -1.37 3.34
N LEU A 19 2.72 -2.48 4.01
CA LEU A 19 2.66 -3.82 3.43
C LEU A 19 1.29 -4.44 3.72
N TYR A 20 0.65 -4.96 2.69
CA TYR A 20 -0.66 -5.59 2.81
C TYR A 20 -0.82 -6.80 1.90
N LEU A 21 -1.78 -7.67 2.24
CA LEU A 21 -2.16 -8.82 1.41
C LEU A 21 -3.32 -8.44 0.49
N ASP A 22 -3.09 -8.60 -0.81
CA ASP A 22 -4.13 -8.43 -1.82
C ASP A 22 -5.07 -9.64 -1.82
N PRO A 23 -6.39 -9.44 -1.67
CA PRO A 23 -7.34 -10.55 -1.55
C PRO A 23 -7.62 -11.24 -2.89
N VAL A 24 -7.32 -10.60 -4.02
CA VAL A 24 -7.57 -11.12 -5.37
C VAL A 24 -6.39 -11.97 -5.83
N SER A 25 -5.17 -11.43 -5.75
CA SER A 25 -3.97 -12.17 -6.17
C SER A 25 -3.41 -13.09 -5.08
N GLN A 26 -3.85 -12.92 -3.82
CA GLN A 26 -3.23 -13.55 -2.64
C GLN A 26 -1.72 -13.27 -2.52
N THR A 27 -1.25 -12.19 -3.14
CA THR A 27 0.16 -11.77 -3.06
C THR A 27 0.31 -10.60 -2.11
N MET A 28 1.50 -10.48 -1.52
CA MET A 28 1.84 -9.30 -0.73
C MET A 28 2.07 -8.12 -1.67
N ARG A 29 1.68 -6.92 -1.23
CA ARG A 29 1.92 -5.67 -1.94
C ARG A 29 2.38 -4.60 -0.98
N LEU A 30 3.39 -3.84 -1.39
CA LEU A 30 3.93 -2.72 -0.65
C LEU A 30 3.41 -1.42 -1.27
N LEU A 31 2.54 -0.73 -0.54
CA LEU A 31 2.14 0.65 -0.83
C LEU A 31 3.20 1.61 -0.28
N TYR A 32 3.53 2.67 -1.02
CA TYR A 32 4.45 3.69 -0.55
C TYR A 32 4.13 5.08 -1.07
N ARG A 33 4.48 6.12 -0.30
CA ARG A 33 4.38 7.52 -0.69
C ARG A 33 5.67 7.98 -1.37
N ARG A 34 5.56 8.57 -2.55
CA ARG A 34 6.67 9.16 -3.29
C ARG A 34 6.98 10.56 -2.78
N ARG A 35 8.18 11.05 -3.10
CA ARG A 35 8.63 12.41 -2.73
C ARG A 35 7.80 13.53 -3.37
N ASP A 36 7.10 13.24 -4.47
CA ASP A 36 6.18 14.16 -5.15
C ASP A 36 4.75 14.13 -4.58
N GLY A 37 4.51 13.34 -3.52
CA GLY A 37 3.19 13.19 -2.90
C GLY A 37 2.29 12.16 -3.58
N SER A 38 2.71 11.56 -4.70
CA SER A 38 1.96 10.48 -5.35
C SER A 38 2.13 9.15 -4.62
N LEU A 39 1.17 8.24 -4.83
CA LEU A 39 1.22 6.89 -4.29
C LEU A 39 1.78 5.92 -5.32
N GLY A 40 2.62 4.99 -4.87
CA GLY A 40 3.17 3.90 -5.69
C GLY A 40 2.97 2.55 -5.01
N GLN A 41 3.05 1.49 -5.81
CA GLN A 41 2.96 0.11 -5.34
C GLN A 41 4.09 -0.75 -5.89
N ILE A 42 4.61 -1.66 -5.06
CA ILE A 42 5.56 -2.71 -5.44
C ILE A 42 4.94 -4.06 -5.08
N GLU A 43 5.00 -5.01 -6.00
CA GLU A 43 4.69 -6.41 -5.74
C GLU A 43 6.02 -7.17 -5.55
N PRO A 44 6.34 -7.65 -4.32
CA PRO A 44 7.51 -8.48 -4.09
C PRO A 44 7.34 -9.81 -4.83
N VAL A 45 8.42 -10.25 -5.48
CA VAL A 45 8.51 -11.57 -6.14
C VAL A 45 8.84 -12.69 -5.15
#